data_AF-A0A270B7I2-F1
#
_entry.id   AF-A0A270B7I2-F1
#
_cell.length_a   1.000
_cell.length_b   1.000
_cell.length_c   1.000
_cell.angle_alpha   90.00
_cell.angle_beta   90.00
_cell.angle_gamma   90.00
#
_symmetry.space_group_name_H-M   'P 1'
#
loop_
_entity.id
_entity.type
_entity.pdbx_description
1 polymer ?
#
loop_
_entity_poly.entity_id
_entity_poly.type
_entity_poly.pdbx_seq_one_letter_code
_entity_poly.pdbx_strand_id
1 'polypeptide(L)'
;MMLRNMTVKTIFLLSIALFIAHPAKAETTVIGLGNFSCEKYLKLLDMNPRSEEKFIAWAQGYISGLSNDLSQSNPNTNANDFVSNMTYGSERIKQFCIEYPESKFSAAVDSAFHDIEKHQGSE
;
A
#
# COMPACT_ATOMS: atom_id res chain seq x y z
N MET A 1 43.32 -18.26 46.23
CA MET A 1 42.14 -17.35 46.25
C MET A 1 42.04 -16.44 45.01
N MET A 2 42.81 -16.67 43.93
CA MET A 2 42.73 -15.86 42.69
C MET A 2 41.79 -16.45 41.61
N LEU A 3 41.71 -17.78 41.50
CA LEU A 3 40.90 -18.45 40.47
C LEU A 3 39.39 -18.17 40.58
N ARG A 4 38.87 -18.02 41.80
CA ARG A 4 37.44 -17.83 42.09
C ARG A 4 36.93 -16.43 41.72
N ASN A 5 37.82 -15.43 41.66
CA ASN A 5 37.47 -14.06 41.29
C ASN A 5 37.46 -13.85 39.77
N MET A 6 38.18 -14.69 39.01
CA MET A 6 38.18 -14.63 37.54
C MET A 6 36.86 -15.17 36.97
N THR A 7 36.34 -16.27 37.51
CA THR A 7 35.09 -16.91 37.04
C THR A 7 33.87 -16.02 37.25
N VAL A 8 33.80 -15.29 38.36
CA VAL A 8 32.66 -14.39 38.64
C VAL A 8 32.65 -13.20 37.67
N LYS A 9 33.83 -12.66 37.34
CA LYS A 9 33.94 -11.53 36.40
C LYS A 9 33.57 -11.93 34.98
N THR A 10 33.97 -13.11 34.52
CA THR A 10 33.58 -13.60 33.19
C THR A 10 32.09 -13.90 33.10
N ILE A 11 31.49 -14.49 34.14
CA ILE A 11 30.03 -14.71 34.17
C ILE A 11 29.27 -13.38 34.15
N PHE A 12 29.70 -12.41 34.95
CA PHE A 12 29.06 -11.09 35.00
C PHE A 12 29.15 -10.34 33.66
N LEU A 13 30.30 -10.38 32.98
CA LEU A 13 30.47 -9.79 31.66
C LEU A 13 29.66 -10.49 30.57
N LEU A 14 29.54 -11.82 30.64
CA LEU A 14 28.71 -12.59 29.69
C LEU A 14 27.22 -12.28 29.86
N SER A 15 26.75 -12.08 31.11
CA SER A 15 25.37 -11.69 31.39
C SER A 15 25.02 -10.30 30.87
N ILE A 16 25.94 -9.33 30.94
CA ILE A 16 25.70 -7.97 30.41
C ILE A 16 25.54 -7.99 28.88
N ALA A 17 26.29 -8.85 28.16
CA ALA A 17 26.17 -8.98 26.71
C ALA A 17 24.80 -9.53 26.26
N LEU A 18 24.13 -10.33 27.10
CA LEU A 18 22.79 -10.87 26.83
C LEU A 18 21.64 -9.86 27.03
N PHE A 19 21.88 -8.75 27.75
CA PHE A 19 20.89 -7.70 27.99
C PHE A 19 20.93 -6.56 26.97
N ILE A 20 21.86 -6.58 26.00
CA ILE A 20 21.83 -5.65 24.87
C ILE A 20 20.80 -6.17 23.85
N ALA A 21 19.52 -5.94 24.17
CA ALA A 21 18.43 -6.10 23.23
C ALA A 21 18.66 -5.13 22.08
N HIS A 22 19.14 -5.63 20.94
CA HIS A 22 19.15 -4.86 19.71
C HIS A 22 17.70 -4.85 19.21
N PRO A 23 17.00 -3.70 19.16
CA PRO A 23 15.74 -3.66 18.46
C PRO A 23 16.03 -3.97 16.99
N ALA A 24 15.75 -5.20 16.57
CA ALA A 24 15.70 -5.54 15.17
C ALA A 24 14.54 -4.73 14.59
N LYS A 25 14.87 -3.60 13.95
CA LYS A 25 13.89 -2.81 13.21
C LYS A 25 13.47 -3.69 12.03
N ALA A 26 12.37 -4.42 12.18
CA ALA A 26 11.78 -5.14 11.07
C ALA A 26 11.27 -4.08 10.09
N GLU A 27 12.02 -3.84 9.01
CA GLU A 27 11.50 -3.10 7.87
C GLU A 27 10.42 -3.97 7.24
N THR A 28 9.17 -3.71 7.60
CA THR A 28 8.01 -4.25 6.90
C THR A 28 7.91 -3.52 5.57
N THR A 29 8.74 -3.92 4.60
CA THR A 29 8.54 -3.52 3.21
C THR A 29 7.17 -4.03 2.80
N VAL A 30 6.18 -3.14 2.70
CA VAL A 30 4.84 -3.51 2.24
C VAL A 30 4.97 -3.87 0.76
N ILE A 31 4.84 -5.17 0.46
CA ILE A 31 4.92 -5.72 -0.90
C ILE A 31 3.51 -5.66 -1.50
N GLY A 32 3.36 -4.98 -2.64
CA GLY A 32 2.09 -4.91 -3.36
C GLY A 32 2.11 -3.86 -4.47
N LEU A 33 1.29 -4.05 -5.51
CA LEU A 33 1.21 -3.13 -6.66
C LEU A 33 0.80 -1.70 -6.23
N GLY A 34 -0.08 -1.58 -5.23
CA GLY A 34 -0.47 -0.31 -4.63
C GLY A 34 0.66 0.51 -4.01
N ASN A 35 1.75 -0.16 -3.60
CA ASN A 35 2.84 0.51 -2.89
C ASN A 35 3.97 0.97 -3.84
N PHE A 36 3.87 0.68 -5.14
CA PHE A 36 4.77 1.29 -6.13
C PHE A 36 4.49 2.78 -6.30
N SER A 37 5.53 3.55 -6.61
CA SER A 37 5.35 4.94 -7.02
C SER A 37 4.60 5.02 -8.35
N CYS A 38 3.88 6.11 -8.54
CA CYS A 38 3.22 6.45 -9.79
C CYS A 38 4.21 6.49 -10.96
N GLU A 39 5.41 7.02 -10.75
CA GLU A 39 6.50 6.97 -11.75
C GLU A 39 6.83 5.53 -12.15
N LYS A 40 6.96 4.62 -11.17
CA LYS A 40 7.26 3.22 -11.44
C LYS A 40 6.11 2.52 -12.18
N TYR A 41 4.87 2.83 -11.83
CA TYR A 41 3.68 2.37 -12.56
C TYR A 41 3.74 2.82 -14.02
N LEU A 42 3.90 4.12 -14.29
CA LEU A 42 3.96 4.68 -15.65
C LEU A 42 5.09 4.05 -16.46
N LYS A 43 6.29 3.92 -15.89
CA LYS A 43 7.42 3.26 -16.55
C LYS A 43 7.12 1.80 -16.90
N LEU A 44 6.43 1.06 -16.03
CA LEU A 44 6.05 -0.33 -16.28
C LEU A 44 5.00 -0.47 -17.38
N LEU A 45 4.12 0.52 -17.53
CA LEU A 45 3.17 0.58 -18.65
C LEU A 45 3.90 0.76 -19.99
N ASP A 46 4.85 1.69 -20.04
CA ASP A 46 5.62 1.98 -21.26
C ASP A 46 6.45 0.76 -21.70
N MET A 47 7.04 0.04 -20.75
CA MET A 47 7.87 -1.13 -21.04
C MET A 47 7.05 -2.37 -21.43
N ASN A 48 5.84 -2.53 -20.87
CA ASN A 48 4.99 -3.68 -21.12
C ASN A 48 3.52 -3.33 -20.89
N PRO A 49 2.71 -3.21 -21.96
CA PRO A 49 1.28 -2.94 -21.84
C PRO A 49 0.51 -3.96 -20.98
N ARG A 50 0.98 -5.23 -20.88
CA ARG A 50 0.36 -6.22 -19.98
C ARG A 50 0.54 -5.91 -18.49
N SER A 51 1.43 -4.96 -18.14
CA SER A 51 1.51 -4.44 -16.77
C SER A 51 0.21 -3.75 -16.38
N GLU A 52 -0.45 -3.07 -17.32
CA GLU A 52 -1.69 -2.34 -17.09
C GLU A 52 -2.77 -3.25 -16.52
N GLU A 53 -2.99 -4.41 -17.14
CA GLU A 53 -3.97 -5.40 -16.70
C GLU A 53 -3.78 -5.79 -15.23
N LYS A 54 -2.54 -5.97 -14.78
CA LYS A 54 -2.23 -6.34 -13.38
C LYS A 54 -2.52 -5.20 -12.41
N PHE A 55 -2.14 -3.98 -12.76
CA PHE A 55 -2.39 -2.80 -11.93
C PHE A 55 -3.88 -2.49 -11.84
N ILE A 56 -4.61 -2.59 -12.95
CA ILE A 56 -6.05 -2.36 -12.98
C ILE A 56 -6.80 -3.46 -12.26
N ALA A 57 -6.44 -4.73 -12.41
CA ALA A 57 -7.05 -5.82 -11.64
C ALA A 57 -6.84 -5.65 -10.13
N TRP A 58 -5.65 -5.20 -9.71
CA TRP A 58 -5.39 -4.85 -8.31
C TRP A 58 -6.25 -3.66 -7.86
N ALA A 59 -6.34 -2.60 -8.68
CA ALA A 59 -7.16 -1.42 -8.38
C ALA A 59 -8.64 -1.77 -8.24
N GLN A 60 -9.17 -2.65 -9.09
CA GLN A 60 -10.55 -3.17 -9.00
C GLN A 60 -10.81 -3.87 -7.67
N GLY A 61 -9.90 -4.75 -7.24
CA GLY A 61 -10.02 -5.43 -5.95
C GLY A 61 -9.98 -4.47 -4.77
N TYR A 62 -9.10 -3.46 -4.84
CA TYR A 62 -9.00 -2.42 -3.81
C TYR A 62 -10.26 -1.55 -3.74
N ILE A 63 -10.76 -1.07 -4.89
CA ILE A 63 -12.00 -0.30 -5.01
C ILE A 63 -13.20 -1.12 -4.50
N SER A 64 -13.29 -2.40 -4.83
CA SER A 64 -14.34 -3.30 -4.33
C SER A 64 -14.42 -3.30 -2.79
N GLY A 65 -13.26 -3.32 -2.12
CA GLY A 65 -13.18 -3.20 -0.66
C GLY A 65 -13.75 -1.86 -0.16
N LEU A 66 -13.29 -0.74 -0.74
CA LEU A 66 -13.77 0.59 -0.39
C LEU A 66 -15.28 0.75 -0.63
N SER A 67 -15.77 0.26 -1.76
CA SER A 67 -17.20 0.30 -2.12
C SER A 67 -18.06 -0.51 -1.16
N ASN A 68 -17.57 -1.64 -0.67
CA ASN A 68 -18.27 -2.45 0.32
C ASN A 68 -18.29 -1.81 1.72
N ASP A 69 -17.23 -1.11 2.10
CA ASP A 69 -17.22 -0.33 3.33
C ASP A 69 -18.17 0.87 3.23
N LEU A 70 -18.18 1.54 2.06
CA LEU A 70 -19.08 2.65 1.79
C LEU A 70 -20.55 2.21 1.82
N SER A 71 -20.92 1.11 1.16
CA SER A 71 -22.31 0.62 1.11
C SER A 71 -22.87 0.22 2.49
N GLN A 72 -22.02 -0.23 3.41
CA GLN A 72 -22.41 -0.48 4.80
C GLN A 72 -22.75 0.80 5.57
N SER A 73 -22.10 1.92 5.22
CA SER A 73 -22.35 3.23 5.84
C SER A 73 -23.41 4.06 5.12
N ASN A 74 -23.62 3.83 3.83
CA ASN A 74 -24.61 4.48 2.98
C ASN A 74 -25.38 3.43 2.16
N PRO A 75 -26.58 3.03 2.59
CA PRO A 75 -27.36 1.98 1.92
C PRO A 75 -27.89 2.39 0.53
N ASN A 76 -27.80 3.67 0.15
CA ASN A 76 -28.16 4.14 -1.19
C ASN A 76 -27.01 4.01 -2.19
N THR A 77 -25.81 3.67 -1.73
CA THR A 77 -24.65 3.46 -2.61
C THR A 77 -24.67 2.05 -3.19
N ASN A 78 -24.60 1.94 -4.52
CA ASN A 78 -24.44 0.66 -5.20
C ASN A 78 -22.94 0.37 -5.43
N ALA A 79 -22.41 -0.60 -4.68
CA ALA A 79 -21.00 -0.97 -4.75
C ALA A 79 -20.54 -1.44 -6.15
N ASN A 80 -21.46 -1.95 -6.98
CA ASN A 80 -21.14 -2.43 -8.32
C ASN A 80 -20.83 -1.29 -9.30
N ASP A 81 -21.33 -0.08 -9.03
CA ASP A 81 -21.21 1.06 -9.96
C ASP A 81 -19.78 1.63 -10.00
N PHE A 82 -18.96 1.31 -9.00
CA PHE A 82 -17.55 1.69 -8.98
C PHE A 82 -16.71 0.81 -9.90
N VAL A 83 -16.99 -0.50 -9.92
CA VAL A 83 -16.27 -1.46 -10.77
C VAL A 83 -16.71 -1.31 -12.24
N SER A 84 -17.99 -1.00 -12.51
CA SER A 84 -18.48 -0.75 -13.87
C SER A 84 -17.89 0.52 -14.50
N ASN A 85 -17.55 1.53 -13.69
CA ASN A 85 -16.92 2.78 -14.13
C ASN A 85 -15.38 2.72 -14.20
N MET A 86 -14.77 1.54 -14.20
CA MET A 86 -13.31 1.41 -14.18
C MET A 86 -12.59 1.90 -15.43
N THR A 87 -13.28 2.07 -16.55
CA THR A 87 -12.70 2.76 -17.72
C THR A 87 -12.40 4.22 -17.38
N TYR A 88 -13.34 4.92 -16.74
CA TYR A 88 -13.12 6.28 -16.25
C TYR A 88 -12.10 6.30 -15.10
N GLY A 89 -12.22 5.34 -14.18
CA GLY A 89 -11.27 5.18 -13.07
C GLY A 89 -9.83 5.00 -13.53
N SER A 90 -9.57 4.19 -14.57
CA SER A 90 -8.21 3.96 -15.09
C SER A 90 -7.60 5.21 -15.71
N GLU A 91 -8.39 5.98 -16.45
CA GLU A 91 -7.97 7.28 -16.99
C GLU A 91 -7.61 8.23 -15.85
N ARG A 92 -8.44 8.29 -14.81
CA ARG A 92 -8.21 9.17 -13.66
C ARG A 92 -6.96 8.78 -12.88
N ILE A 93 -6.73 7.49 -12.67
CA ILE A 93 -5.52 6.94 -12.05
C ILE A 93 -4.28 7.37 -12.86
N LYS A 94 -4.32 7.22 -14.19
CA LYS A 94 -3.20 7.58 -15.05
C LYS A 94 -2.90 9.08 -14.99
N GLN A 95 -3.92 9.93 -15.04
CA GLN A 95 -3.77 11.39 -14.91
C GLN A 95 -3.17 11.77 -13.56
N PHE A 96 -3.70 11.22 -12.45
CA PHE A 96 -3.15 11.45 -11.13
C PHE A 96 -1.67 11.08 -11.06
N CYS A 97 -1.28 9.93 -11.62
CA CYS A 97 0.11 9.50 -11.60
C CYS A 97 1.05 10.35 -12.46
N ILE A 98 0.55 11.00 -13.52
CA ILE A 98 1.31 11.97 -14.29
C ILE A 98 1.55 13.25 -13.46
N GLU A 99 0.53 13.70 -12.72
CA GLU A 99 0.60 14.90 -11.88
C GLU A 99 1.47 14.71 -10.63
N TYR A 100 1.43 13.52 -10.02
CA TYR A 100 2.08 13.22 -8.74
C TYR A 100 2.98 11.97 -8.82
N PRO A 101 4.10 12.01 -9.56
CA PRO A 101 4.92 10.83 -9.85
C PRO A 101 5.51 10.15 -8.60
N GLU A 102 5.77 10.91 -7.52
CA GLU A 102 6.30 10.37 -6.27
C GLU A 102 5.24 9.71 -5.37
N SER A 103 3.96 9.93 -5.66
CA SER A 103 2.86 9.32 -4.89
C SER A 103 2.78 7.83 -5.11
N LYS A 104 2.20 7.12 -4.14
CA LYS A 104 1.90 5.69 -4.28
C LYS A 104 0.77 5.46 -5.26
N PHE A 105 0.81 4.35 -5.98
CA PHE A 105 -0.27 3.92 -6.88
C PHE A 105 -1.61 3.79 -6.14
N SER A 106 -1.61 3.31 -4.89
CA SER A 106 -2.84 3.22 -4.08
C SER A 106 -3.50 4.60 -3.87
N ALA A 107 -2.72 5.67 -3.71
CA ALA A 107 -3.26 7.02 -3.56
C ALA A 107 -3.93 7.52 -4.85
N ALA A 108 -3.41 7.11 -6.01
CA ALA A 108 -4.07 7.38 -7.30
C ALA A 108 -5.41 6.65 -7.42
N VAL A 109 -5.46 5.40 -6.95
CA VAL A 109 -6.70 4.60 -6.91
C VAL A 109 -7.71 5.19 -5.94
N ASP A 110 -7.29 5.60 -4.74
CA ASP A 110 -8.13 6.31 -3.77
C ASP A 110 -8.71 7.60 -4.38
N SER A 111 -7.87 8.39 -5.06
CA SER A 111 -8.32 9.62 -5.71
C SER A 111 -9.35 9.35 -6.80
N ALA A 112 -9.18 8.29 -7.59
CA ALA A 112 -10.14 7.92 -8.63
C ALA A 112 -11.46 7.40 -8.04
N PHE A 113 -11.41 6.63 -6.94
CA PHE A 113 -12.59 6.18 -6.22
C PHE A 113 -13.45 7.36 -5.75
N HIS A 114 -12.84 8.35 -5.09
CA HIS A 114 -13.56 9.53 -4.62
C HIS A 114 -14.12 10.40 -5.76
N ASP A 115 -13.43 10.41 -6.90
CA ASP A 115 -13.94 11.10 -8.09
C ASP A 115 -15.21 10.40 -8.60
N ILE A 116 -15.20 9.07 -8.70
CA ILE A 116 -16.38 8.27 -9.08
C ILE A 116 -17.52 8.46 -8.08
N GLU A 117 -17.23 8.39 -6.78
CA GLU A 117 -18.20 8.59 -5.69
C GLU A 117 -18.91 9.95 -5.83
N LYS A 118 -18.14 11.02 -6.07
CA LYS A 118 -18.67 12.38 -6.22
C LYS A 118 -19.61 12.50 -7.42
N HIS A 119 -19.28 11.84 -8.54
CA HIS A 119 -20.13 11.87 -9.74
C HIS A 119 -21.41 11.03 -9.58
N GLN A 120 -21.43 10.04 -8.69
CA GLN A 120 -22.65 9.30 -8.33
C GLN A 120 -23.56 10.09 -7.38
N GLY A 121 -23.01 10.90 -6.47
CA GLY A 121 -23.79 11.72 -5.53
C GLY A 121 -24.43 12.98 -6.13
N SER A 122 -24.32 13.19 -7.44
CA SER A 122 -24.85 14.36 -8.17
C SER A 122 -26.13 14.10 -8.96
N GLU A 123 -26.77 12.94 -8.80
CA GLU A 123 -28.10 12.62 -9.34
C GLU A 123 -29.21 12.77 -8.29
#